data_AF-A0A9P5ZAS4-F1
#
_entry.id   AF-A0A9P5ZAS4-F1
#
_cell.length_a   1.000
_cell.length_b   1.000
_cell.length_c   1.000
_cell.angle_alpha   90.00
_cell.angle_beta   90.00
_cell.angle_gamma   90.00
#
_symmetry.space_group_name_H-M   'P 1'
#
loop_
_entity.id
_entity.type
_entity.pdbx_description
1 polymer ?
#
loop_
_entity_poly.entity_id
_entity_poly.type
_entity_poly.pdbx_seq_one_letter_code
_entity_poly.pdbx_strand_id
1 'polypeptide(L)'
;MSSTSSKSPDIVAQSKDEQDVISLQLDNLQNSLQSTAVVSLSETLPPLDSFISIIEKLPGLVLDNGQYLVNGPLLMTDLSELVSYTRKITEVILTDTDSTEPEVSSETLARLALVQDPKNPFLSSLRHLRLINADESLSYLFFCVTPSLKTLEIIGAPLNRQITVSSFIRELVLGAPQLENIILRGCILESVLDCIPKFNNLRQLHLVDLAAPLKFSFLKALSMLADLEELVVEATTTEYTGYLSSSTSSTDDDIIPVRGGVTPCTATEPNSIPFRRLQKLAIAGNVVLIGDIVRYLHPRSVKDVSLTLVRHSPPAPIGSHTIELSDPMFTISCKSEAWECEEDHSTRRPNKKIRMITIWIPVTKDGNGLELSYEEQRYRYYLSQMLEKLAPFKNANNVPTPASDSQTLAFGETIEQILDLGLPESIFLDHSNRSSNPTIGNFPGHNQSPVFPLTALKKLLSNSNLKELKIRHWEIPEILPMIPCDTDSPTAVPPLSLELTSLELPVDKTSSVPISAMHHIVHRFPRLARLECYVTVPSPAASTLDLGPHIPHMLEFLSIGGPISSPEEKVSIATYLSLLFPRLKAIETPNGHDEDWGFVYSLIKMCQTVSLGIGQLGQPNVS
;
A
#
# COMPACT_ATOMS: atom_id res chain seq x y z
N MET A 1 55.32 58.13 54.30
CA MET A 1 55.94 58.76 53.12
C MET A 1 57.06 57.85 52.61
N SER A 2 56.76 57.02 51.62
CA SER A 2 57.76 56.16 50.96
C SER A 2 57.12 55.49 49.75
N SER A 3 57.32 56.08 48.57
CA SER A 3 56.89 55.51 47.29
C SER A 3 58.03 54.67 46.71
N THR A 4 57.71 53.46 46.24
CA THR A 4 58.60 52.65 45.42
C THR A 4 57.99 52.46 44.04
N SER A 5 58.81 52.56 43.00
CA SER A 5 58.37 52.52 41.60
C SER A 5 58.99 51.30 40.93
N SER A 6 58.15 50.34 40.54
CA SER A 6 58.52 49.20 39.73
C SER A 6 58.19 49.47 38.26
N LYS A 7 59.21 49.56 37.40
CA LYS A 7 59.01 49.66 35.96
C LYS A 7 58.56 48.32 35.39
N SER A 8 57.49 48.32 34.60
CA SER A 8 57.23 47.25 33.63
C SER A 8 58.13 47.45 32.39
N PRO A 9 58.52 46.37 31.68
CA PRO A 9 59.18 46.49 30.39
C PRO A 9 58.16 46.78 29.27
N ASP A 10 58.58 47.55 28.26
CA ASP A 10 57.82 47.71 27.02
C ASP A 10 57.78 46.39 26.25
N ILE A 11 56.57 45.88 25.97
CA ILE A 11 56.39 44.70 25.10
C ILE A 11 56.21 45.20 23.67
N VAL A 12 57.00 44.61 22.76
CA VAL A 12 57.06 44.95 21.33
C VAL A 12 55.68 44.83 20.69
N ALA A 13 55.29 45.86 19.93
CA ALA A 13 54.14 45.78 19.05
C ALA A 13 54.46 44.84 17.86
N GLN A 14 54.01 43.59 17.94
CA GLN A 14 54.06 42.68 16.79
C GLN A 14 53.18 43.21 15.66
N SER A 15 53.66 43.09 14.43
CA SER A 15 52.97 43.56 13.23
C SER A 15 51.70 42.77 12.98
N LYS A 16 50.59 43.50 12.79
CA LYS A 16 49.25 42.93 12.55
C LYS A 16 49.23 41.94 11.37
N ASP A 17 50.07 42.19 10.37
CA ASP A 17 50.21 41.41 9.15
C ASP A 17 50.65 39.95 9.40
N GLU A 18 51.28 39.62 10.52
CA GLU A 18 51.64 38.23 10.86
C GLU A 18 50.42 37.40 11.32
N GLN A 19 49.40 38.03 11.92
CA GLN A 19 48.20 37.31 12.38
C GLN A 19 47.28 36.91 11.22
N ASP A 20 47.18 37.74 10.18
CA ASP A 20 46.38 37.44 8.99
C ASP A 20 46.99 36.27 8.18
N VAL A 21 48.33 36.16 8.15
CA VAL A 21 49.05 35.02 7.52
C VAL A 21 48.78 33.70 8.26
N ILE A 22 48.82 33.70 9.60
CA ILE A 22 48.52 32.52 10.42
C ILE A 22 47.05 32.09 10.25
N SER A 23 46.13 33.06 10.16
CA SER A 23 44.70 32.80 9.93
C SER A 23 44.47 32.11 8.58
N LEU A 24 45.05 32.65 7.49
CA LEU A 24 44.97 32.06 6.16
C LEU A 24 45.64 30.67 6.07
N GLN A 25 46.65 30.38 6.88
CA GLN A 25 47.23 29.03 6.95
C GLN A 25 46.33 28.02 7.69
N LEU A 26 45.59 28.46 8.72
CA LEU A 26 44.61 27.59 9.39
C LEU A 26 43.45 27.20 8.45
N ASP A 27 42.87 28.17 7.75
CA ASP A 27 41.77 27.93 6.81
C ASP A 27 42.21 26.99 5.67
N ASN A 28 43.42 27.17 5.13
CA ASN A 28 43.96 26.27 4.11
C ASN A 28 44.25 24.86 4.65
N LEU A 29 44.64 24.70 5.92
CA LEU A 29 44.78 23.39 6.54
C LEU A 29 43.44 22.70 6.78
N GLN A 30 42.39 23.42 7.21
CA GLN A 30 41.05 22.83 7.32
C GLN A 30 40.49 22.42 5.96
N ASN A 31 40.66 23.26 4.92
CA ASN A 31 40.23 22.92 3.56
C ASN A 31 41.04 21.73 2.98
N SER A 32 42.34 21.64 3.24
CA SER A 32 43.18 20.50 2.82
C SER A 32 42.76 19.18 3.48
N LEU A 33 42.43 19.21 4.78
CA LEU A 33 41.91 18.05 5.51
C LEU A 33 40.53 17.59 5.00
N GLN A 34 39.68 18.49 4.51
CA GLN A 34 38.41 18.13 3.86
C GLN A 34 38.61 17.64 2.41
N SER A 35 39.61 18.18 1.70
CA SER A 35 39.85 17.83 0.30
C SER A 35 40.46 16.44 0.09
N THR A 36 41.03 15.83 1.14
CA THR A 36 41.59 14.45 1.08
C THR A 36 40.53 13.37 1.35
N ALA A 37 39.27 13.66 1.03
CA ALA A 37 38.19 12.67 0.95
C ALA A 37 38.40 11.74 -0.27
N VAL A 38 39.39 10.85 -0.17
CA VAL A 38 39.55 9.71 -1.08
C VAL A 38 38.23 8.96 -1.09
N VAL A 39 37.62 8.81 -2.27
CA VAL A 39 36.42 8.00 -2.46
C VAL A 39 36.82 6.52 -2.39
N SER A 40 37.16 6.08 -1.18
CA SER A 40 37.08 4.68 -0.83
C SER A 40 35.62 4.28 -1.04
N LEU A 41 35.40 3.38 -2.01
CA LEU A 41 34.15 2.70 -2.18
C LEU A 41 33.93 1.89 -0.90
N SER A 42 33.20 2.47 0.05
CA SER A 42 32.95 1.87 1.35
C SER A 42 32.12 0.63 1.14
N GLU A 43 32.77 -0.52 1.23
CA GLU A 43 32.17 -1.84 1.12
C GLU A 43 31.01 -1.94 2.13
N THR A 44 29.80 -1.82 1.61
CA THR A 44 28.57 -1.93 2.40
C THR A 44 28.41 -3.38 2.82
N LEU A 45 28.36 -3.63 4.12
CA LEU A 45 28.05 -4.96 4.63
C LEU A 45 26.67 -5.42 4.12
N PRO A 46 26.45 -6.74 3.96
CA PRO A 46 25.11 -7.26 3.73
C PRO A 46 24.15 -6.84 4.85
N PRO A 47 22.83 -6.90 4.63
CA PRO A 47 21.84 -6.73 5.69
C PRO A 47 22.18 -7.61 6.88
N LEU A 48 22.22 -7.02 8.07
CA LEU A 48 22.41 -7.77 9.31
C LEU A 48 21.09 -8.48 9.66
N ASP A 49 21.11 -9.79 9.73
CA ASP A 49 19.99 -10.67 10.11
C ASP A 49 19.86 -10.86 11.63
N SER A 50 20.99 -10.88 12.34
CA SER A 50 21.04 -10.95 13.81
C SER A 50 21.97 -9.93 14.45
N PHE A 51 21.53 -9.35 15.58
CA PHE A 51 22.35 -8.46 16.42
C PHE A 51 23.57 -9.17 17.03
N ILE A 52 23.56 -10.51 17.10
CA ILE A 52 24.69 -11.32 17.59
C ILE A 52 25.97 -11.05 16.78
N SER A 53 25.89 -10.88 15.47
CA SER A 53 27.06 -10.62 14.61
C SER A 53 27.70 -9.23 14.81
N ILE A 54 27.08 -8.34 15.61
CA ILE A 54 27.71 -7.13 16.18
C ILE A 54 28.42 -7.49 17.49
N ILE A 55 27.73 -8.20 18.38
CA ILE A 55 28.22 -8.58 19.71
C ILE A 55 29.45 -9.50 19.63
N GLU A 56 29.55 -10.37 18.64
CA GLU A 56 30.75 -11.18 18.34
C GLU A 56 32.02 -10.37 18.04
N LYS A 57 31.93 -9.06 17.81
CA LYS A 57 33.11 -8.19 17.62
C LYS A 57 33.64 -7.63 18.95
N LEU A 58 33.02 -7.94 20.07
CA LEU A 58 33.49 -7.58 21.41
C LEU A 58 34.52 -8.61 21.93
N PRO A 59 35.72 -8.18 22.34
CA PRO A 59 36.65 -9.08 23.03
C PRO A 59 36.15 -9.42 24.43
N GLY A 60 36.56 -10.59 24.92
CA GLY A 60 36.10 -11.10 26.23
C GLY A 60 34.65 -11.58 26.23
N LEU A 61 33.98 -11.68 25.08
CA LEU A 61 32.68 -12.33 24.98
C LEU A 61 32.80 -13.82 25.33
N VAL A 62 31.95 -14.28 26.25
CA VAL A 62 31.84 -15.67 26.67
C VAL A 62 30.38 -16.09 26.57
N LEU A 63 30.12 -17.28 26.04
CA LEU A 63 28.82 -17.93 26.09
C LEU A 63 28.71 -18.69 27.42
N ASP A 64 27.82 -18.26 28.32
CA ASP A 64 27.56 -18.89 29.60
C ASP A 64 26.06 -19.11 29.81
N ASN A 65 25.67 -20.30 30.25
CA ASN A 65 24.26 -20.71 30.46
C ASN A 65 23.29 -20.44 29.28
N GLY A 66 23.80 -20.35 28.04
CA GLY A 66 23.00 -20.03 26.85
C GLY A 66 22.87 -18.53 26.55
N GLN A 67 23.57 -17.66 27.28
CA GLN A 67 23.61 -16.22 27.02
C GLN A 67 25.04 -15.72 26.76
N TYR A 68 25.18 -14.72 25.90
CA TYR A 68 26.44 -14.02 25.66
C TYR A 68 26.71 -12.96 26.74
N LEU A 69 27.85 -13.07 27.42
CA LEU A 69 28.30 -12.20 28.50
C LEU A 69 29.71 -11.66 28.21
N VAL A 70 29.91 -10.34 28.34
CA VAL A 70 31.25 -9.74 28.29
C VAL A 70 31.99 -9.97 29.61
N ASN A 71 32.92 -10.91 29.63
CA ASN A 71 33.76 -11.24 30.78
C ASN A 71 35.09 -10.47 30.76
N GLY A 72 35.04 -9.19 31.09
CA GLY A 72 36.22 -8.34 31.23
C GLY A 72 35.91 -6.83 31.13
N PRO A 73 36.92 -5.96 31.31
CA PRO A 73 36.82 -4.54 30.99
C PRO A 73 36.88 -4.34 29.47
N LEU A 74 35.92 -3.59 28.92
CA LEU A 74 35.98 -3.14 27.53
C LEU A 74 36.98 -1.99 27.40
N LEU A 75 38.00 -2.13 26.55
CA LEU A 75 38.99 -1.08 26.31
C LEU A 75 38.51 -0.13 25.21
N MET A 76 39.00 1.11 25.23
CA MET A 76 38.62 2.13 24.24
C MET A 76 39.08 1.79 22.80
N THR A 77 40.12 0.96 22.66
CA THR A 77 40.54 0.34 21.38
C THR A 77 39.42 -0.52 20.80
N ASP A 78 38.90 -1.41 21.61
CA ASP A 78 37.94 -2.45 21.23
C ASP A 78 36.60 -1.82 20.85
N LEU A 79 36.19 -0.83 21.64
CA LEU A 79 35.03 0.02 21.38
C LEU A 79 35.19 0.84 20.09
N SER A 80 36.41 1.29 19.78
CA SER A 80 36.67 2.00 18.51
C SER A 80 36.61 1.08 17.29
N GLU A 81 37.02 -0.20 17.43
CA GLU A 81 36.89 -1.20 16.38
C GLU A 81 35.42 -1.61 16.18
N LEU A 82 34.67 -1.85 17.27
CA LEU A 82 33.22 -2.08 17.21
C LEU A 82 32.49 -0.94 16.51
N VAL A 83 32.75 0.32 16.90
CA VAL A 83 32.14 1.51 16.26
C VAL A 83 32.55 1.62 14.79
N SER A 84 33.79 1.24 14.43
CA SER A 84 34.25 1.19 13.03
C SER A 84 33.54 0.11 12.21
N TYR A 85 33.16 -1.01 12.84
CA TYR A 85 32.37 -2.07 12.23
C TYR A 85 30.89 -1.68 12.08
N THR A 86 30.23 -1.23 13.16
CA THR A 86 28.81 -0.87 13.15
C THR A 86 28.49 0.32 12.25
N ARG A 87 29.46 1.22 12.02
CA ARG A 87 29.41 2.29 11.01
C ARG A 87 29.29 1.81 9.56
N LYS A 88 29.54 0.52 9.27
CA LYS A 88 29.36 -0.06 7.92
C LYS A 88 27.99 -0.71 7.72
N ILE A 89 27.20 -0.85 8.79
CA ILE A 89 25.90 -1.52 8.77
C ILE A 89 24.83 -0.52 8.34
N THR A 90 24.22 -0.76 7.17
CA THR A 90 23.20 0.13 6.59
C THR A 90 21.77 -0.42 6.67
N GLU A 91 21.62 -1.71 6.96
CA GLU A 91 20.34 -2.40 7.16
C GLU A 91 20.47 -3.40 8.31
N VAL A 92 19.46 -3.43 9.19
CA VAL A 92 19.31 -4.39 10.29
C VAL A 92 17.91 -4.97 10.24
N ILE A 93 17.84 -6.28 10.30
CA ILE A 93 16.65 -7.08 10.51
C ILE A 93 16.74 -7.60 11.95
N LEU A 94 15.63 -7.59 12.67
CA LEU A 94 15.47 -8.17 13.99
C LEU A 94 14.31 -9.16 13.92
N THR A 95 14.58 -10.43 14.18
CA THR A 95 13.58 -11.51 14.13
C THR A 95 13.97 -12.62 15.11
N ASP A 96 12.98 -13.18 15.79
CA ASP A 96 13.17 -14.31 16.72
C ASP A 96 12.58 -15.61 16.13
N THR A 97 12.59 -15.72 14.80
CA THR A 97 12.02 -16.87 14.07
C THR A 97 12.89 -18.13 14.14
N ASP A 98 14.21 -17.97 14.28
CA ASP A 98 15.17 -19.05 14.49
C ASP A 98 15.69 -19.02 15.95
N SER A 99 14.85 -19.43 16.90
CA SER A 99 15.08 -19.40 18.37
C SER A 99 16.15 -20.37 18.90
N THR A 100 17.22 -20.57 18.13
CA THR A 100 18.42 -21.35 18.49
C THR A 100 19.66 -20.47 18.71
N GLU A 101 19.59 -19.17 18.40
CA GLU A 101 20.66 -18.23 18.72
C GLU A 101 20.72 -17.95 20.24
N PRO A 102 21.92 -17.83 20.85
CA PRO A 102 22.05 -17.45 22.25
C PRO A 102 21.66 -15.98 22.50
N GLU A 103 20.86 -15.71 23.53
CA GLU A 103 20.48 -14.35 23.92
C GLU A 103 21.70 -13.51 24.32
N VAL A 104 21.64 -12.18 24.19
CA VAL A 104 22.64 -11.29 24.80
C VAL A 104 22.23 -10.95 26.23
N SER A 105 23.09 -11.20 27.21
CA SER A 105 22.76 -10.93 28.62
C SER A 105 22.47 -9.44 28.87
N SER A 106 21.47 -9.17 29.71
CA SER A 106 21.03 -7.79 30.01
C SER A 106 22.14 -6.93 30.63
N GLU A 107 23.11 -7.53 31.33
CA GLU A 107 24.30 -6.83 31.79
C GLU A 107 25.19 -6.37 30.63
N THR A 108 25.41 -7.20 29.61
CA THR A 108 26.16 -6.83 28.40
C THR A 108 25.48 -5.67 27.67
N LEU A 109 24.15 -5.74 27.51
CA LEU A 109 23.36 -4.66 26.90
C LEU A 109 23.46 -3.36 27.70
N ALA A 110 23.37 -3.42 29.04
CA ALA A 110 23.52 -2.25 29.90
C ALA A 110 24.94 -1.64 29.84
N ARG A 111 25.99 -2.47 29.82
CA ARG A 111 27.38 -2.00 29.66
C ARG A 111 27.60 -1.28 28.32
N LEU A 112 27.01 -1.79 27.24
CA LEU A 112 27.07 -1.15 25.91
C LEU A 112 26.25 0.16 25.86
N ALA A 113 25.06 0.18 26.48
CA ALA A 113 24.25 1.39 26.60
C ALA A 113 24.99 2.54 27.31
N LEU A 114 25.77 2.23 28.36
CA LEU A 114 26.60 3.21 29.09
C LEU A 114 27.78 3.76 28.28
N VAL A 115 28.15 3.11 27.17
CA VAL A 115 29.26 3.50 26.29
C VAL A 115 28.77 4.24 25.02
N GLN A 116 27.48 4.12 24.67
CA GLN A 116 26.90 4.76 23.50
C GLN A 116 26.91 6.30 23.62
N ASP A 117 27.73 6.98 22.82
CA ASP A 117 27.69 8.44 22.69
C ASP A 117 26.42 8.86 21.92
N PRO A 118 25.50 9.67 22.48
CA PRO A 118 24.33 10.15 21.76
C PRO A 118 24.63 10.96 20.49
N LYS A 119 25.86 11.48 20.34
CA LYS A 119 26.34 12.16 19.11
C LYS A 119 26.91 11.20 18.08
N ASN A 120 27.29 9.98 18.49
CA ASN A 120 27.89 8.94 17.67
C ASN A 120 27.26 7.57 18.03
N PRO A 121 25.94 7.36 17.79
CA PRO A 121 25.31 6.07 18.06
C PRO A 121 26.03 4.96 17.28
N PHE A 122 26.11 3.75 17.84
CA PHE A 122 26.83 2.63 17.19
C PHE A 122 26.40 2.43 15.73
N LEU A 123 25.09 2.45 15.48
CA LEU A 123 24.49 2.30 14.16
C LEU A 123 24.28 3.65 13.45
N SER A 124 25.27 4.55 13.48
CA SER A 124 25.24 5.90 12.86
C SER A 124 25.14 5.91 11.32
N SER A 125 24.96 4.77 10.67
CA SER A 125 24.79 4.65 9.22
C SER A 125 23.66 3.70 8.83
N LEU A 126 22.91 3.19 9.81
CA LEU A 126 21.70 2.41 9.60
C LEU A 126 20.63 3.27 8.92
N ARG A 127 20.15 2.80 7.77
CA ARG A 127 19.12 3.46 6.96
C ARG A 127 17.81 2.67 6.96
N HIS A 128 17.87 1.35 7.15
CA HIS A 128 16.72 0.45 7.10
C HIS A 128 16.68 -0.41 8.36
N LEU A 129 15.60 -0.34 9.15
CA LEU A 129 15.35 -1.24 10.28
C LEU A 129 14.08 -2.04 10.00
N ARG A 130 14.16 -3.37 10.17
CA ARG A 130 13.06 -4.30 9.87
C ARG A 130 12.82 -5.20 11.08
N LEU A 131 11.65 -5.09 11.70
CA LEU A 131 11.24 -5.92 12.85
C LEU A 131 10.24 -6.97 12.34
N ILE A 132 10.60 -8.25 12.39
CA ILE A 132 9.81 -9.35 11.80
C ILE A 132 9.51 -10.39 12.89
N ASN A 133 8.30 -10.34 13.43
CA ASN A 133 7.84 -11.18 14.55
C ASN A 133 8.75 -11.11 15.79
N ALA A 134 9.49 -10.01 15.97
CA ALA A 134 10.42 -9.85 17.09
C ALA A 134 9.68 -9.62 18.42
N ASP A 135 10.06 -10.39 19.44
CA ASP A 135 9.63 -10.33 20.83
C ASP A 135 10.83 -10.00 21.75
N GLU A 136 11.90 -10.81 21.67
CA GLU A 136 13.10 -10.74 22.50
C GLU A 136 14.17 -9.83 21.86
N SER A 137 14.34 -9.90 20.54
CA SER A 137 15.22 -8.98 19.79
C SER A 137 14.79 -7.51 19.89
N LEU A 138 13.59 -7.21 20.40
CA LEU A 138 13.18 -5.84 20.73
C LEU A 138 14.02 -5.21 21.85
N SER A 139 14.79 -6.01 22.60
CA SER A 139 15.78 -5.53 23.57
C SER A 139 16.90 -4.69 22.92
N TYR A 140 17.19 -4.88 21.62
CA TYR A 140 18.26 -4.19 20.90
C TYR A 140 17.85 -2.84 20.29
N LEU A 141 16.57 -2.45 20.39
CA LEU A 141 16.01 -1.28 19.70
C LEU A 141 16.71 0.05 20.03
N PHE A 142 17.20 0.24 21.26
CA PHE A 142 17.83 1.49 21.67
C PHE A 142 19.18 1.77 20.96
N PHE A 143 19.85 0.72 20.45
CA PHE A 143 21.01 0.87 19.57
C PHE A 143 20.63 1.33 18.15
N CYS A 144 19.39 1.08 17.74
CA CYS A 144 18.86 1.36 16.41
C CYS A 144 18.28 2.79 16.28
N VAL A 145 18.24 3.58 17.36
CA VAL A 145 17.86 4.99 17.34
C VAL A 145 19.01 5.81 16.75
N THR A 146 18.83 6.30 15.52
CA THR A 146 19.92 6.91 14.73
C THR A 146 19.40 7.93 13.71
N PRO A 147 20.06 9.09 13.54
CA PRO A 147 19.58 10.17 12.67
C PRO A 147 19.69 9.86 11.18
N SER A 148 20.35 8.74 10.81
CA SER A 148 20.46 8.23 9.45
C SER A 148 19.31 7.31 9.02
N LEU A 149 18.42 6.91 9.95
CA LEU A 149 17.33 5.97 9.66
C LEU A 149 16.32 6.62 8.71
N LYS A 150 16.02 5.93 7.60
CA LYS A 150 15.13 6.37 6.52
C LYS A 150 13.91 5.48 6.34
N THR A 151 14.03 4.19 6.65
CA THR A 151 12.97 3.20 6.47
C THR A 151 12.82 2.38 7.75
N LEU A 152 11.59 2.28 8.24
CA LEU A 152 11.19 1.41 9.34
C LEU A 152 10.09 0.46 8.86
N GLU A 153 10.32 -0.85 8.97
CA GLU A 153 9.31 -1.88 8.75
C GLU A 153 9.06 -2.65 10.05
N ILE A 154 7.79 -2.84 10.41
CA ILE A 154 7.36 -3.62 11.57
C ILE A 154 6.25 -4.58 11.13
N ILE A 155 6.53 -5.87 11.17
CA ILE A 155 5.64 -6.96 10.80
C ILE A 155 5.43 -7.86 12.02
N GLY A 156 4.17 -8.05 12.43
CA GLY A 156 3.80 -9.11 13.38
C GLY A 156 4.33 -8.94 14.80
N ALA A 157 4.70 -7.72 15.21
CA ALA A 157 5.20 -7.46 16.56
C ALA A 157 4.18 -7.89 17.65
N PRO A 158 4.55 -8.77 18.60
CA PRO A 158 3.64 -9.35 19.58
C PRO A 158 2.92 -8.35 20.49
N LEU A 159 1.69 -8.67 20.89
CA LEU A 159 0.77 -7.75 21.59
C LEU A 159 1.30 -7.31 22.97
N ASN A 160 1.92 -8.24 23.71
CA ASN A 160 2.68 -8.02 24.95
C ASN A 160 3.83 -7.00 24.81
N ARG A 161 4.40 -6.84 23.60
CA ARG A 161 5.55 -5.96 23.34
C ARG A 161 5.19 -4.62 22.69
N GLN A 162 3.92 -4.37 22.39
CA GLN A 162 3.47 -3.13 21.74
C GLN A 162 3.76 -1.85 22.55
N ILE A 163 3.91 -1.95 23.88
CA ILE A 163 4.37 -0.84 24.72
C ILE A 163 5.82 -0.45 24.39
N THR A 164 6.72 -1.42 24.21
CA THR A 164 8.11 -1.21 23.79
C THR A 164 8.16 -0.58 22.40
N VAL A 165 7.36 -1.09 21.45
CA VAL A 165 7.27 -0.55 20.08
C VAL A 165 6.76 0.89 20.07
N SER A 166 5.73 1.20 20.86
CA SER A 166 5.19 2.57 20.99
C SER A 166 6.20 3.55 21.62
N SER A 167 6.99 3.11 22.60
CA SER A 167 8.08 3.92 23.18
C SER A 167 9.21 4.16 22.17
N PHE A 168 9.67 3.11 21.48
CA PHE A 168 10.72 3.22 20.46
C PHE A 168 10.33 4.16 19.31
N ILE A 169 9.11 4.03 18.78
CA ILE A 169 8.63 4.93 17.69
C ILE A 169 8.51 6.38 18.19
N ARG A 170 8.19 6.60 19.47
CA ARG A 170 8.18 7.93 20.08
C ARG A 170 9.59 8.52 20.22
N GLU A 171 10.59 7.70 20.49
CA GLU A 171 12.01 8.12 20.50
C GLU A 171 12.50 8.44 19.08
N LEU A 172 12.11 7.65 18.07
CA LEU A 172 12.45 7.91 16.67
C LEU A 172 11.95 9.27 16.15
N VAL A 173 10.85 9.83 16.68
CA VAL A 173 10.37 11.18 16.32
C VAL A 173 11.44 12.26 16.58
N LEU A 174 12.32 12.05 17.57
CA LEU A 174 13.43 12.95 17.89
C LEU A 174 14.78 12.42 17.40
N GLY A 175 15.02 11.11 17.51
CA GLY A 175 16.29 10.47 17.17
C GLY A 175 16.50 10.17 15.68
N ALA A 176 15.41 10.04 14.90
CA ALA A 176 15.42 9.74 13.47
C ALA A 176 14.56 10.74 12.66
N PRO A 177 14.90 12.05 12.67
CA PRO A 177 14.12 13.06 11.95
C PRO A 177 14.14 12.90 10.42
N GLN A 178 15.02 12.06 9.86
CA GLN A 178 15.11 11.74 8.44
C GLN A 178 14.28 10.51 8.01
N LEU A 179 13.38 10.01 8.87
CA LEU A 179 12.53 8.86 8.55
C LEU A 179 11.55 9.20 7.41
N GLU A 180 11.79 8.63 6.23
CA GLU A 180 11.03 8.86 5.00
C GLU A 180 9.95 7.81 4.76
N ASN A 181 10.15 6.57 5.23
CA ASN A 181 9.27 5.43 4.93
C ASN A 181 8.92 4.64 6.20
N ILE A 182 7.63 4.37 6.41
CA ILE A 182 7.13 3.55 7.51
C ILE A 182 6.17 2.47 6.97
N ILE A 183 6.43 1.22 7.33
CA ILE A 183 5.59 0.05 7.02
C ILE A 183 5.18 -0.60 8.34
N LEU A 184 3.88 -0.68 8.61
CA LEU A 184 3.29 -1.27 9.82
C LEU A 184 2.30 -2.37 9.43
N ARG A 185 2.54 -3.60 9.89
CA ARG A 185 1.69 -4.76 9.61
C ARG A 185 1.35 -5.58 10.86
N GLY A 186 0.07 -5.89 11.04
CA GLY A 186 -0.43 -6.78 12.11
C GLY A 186 -0.81 -6.08 13.42
N CYS A 187 -0.41 -6.64 14.56
CA CYS A 187 -0.95 -6.36 15.90
C CYS A 187 -0.59 -4.99 16.54
N ILE A 188 -0.48 -3.94 15.73
CA ILE A 188 -0.12 -2.57 16.11
C ILE A 188 -1.22 -1.89 16.92
N LEU A 189 -0.85 -1.26 18.05
CA LEU A 189 -1.76 -0.49 18.91
C LEU A 189 -1.95 0.97 18.48
N GLU A 190 -3.05 1.60 18.92
CA GLU A 190 -3.37 3.02 18.64
C GLU A 190 -2.25 3.98 19.08
N SER A 191 -1.58 3.70 20.21
CA SER A 191 -0.47 4.52 20.72
C SER A 191 0.79 4.50 19.85
N VAL A 192 0.89 3.58 18.89
CA VAL A 192 1.88 3.62 17.79
C VAL A 192 1.41 4.59 16.70
N LEU A 193 0.15 4.47 16.28
CA LEU A 193 -0.46 5.33 15.25
C LEU A 193 -0.43 6.81 15.66
N ASP A 194 -0.69 7.12 16.92
CA ASP A 194 -0.59 8.47 17.51
C ASP A 194 0.81 9.11 17.37
N CYS A 195 1.85 8.35 17.06
CA CYS A 195 3.20 8.87 16.83
C CYS A 195 3.49 9.16 15.35
N ILE A 196 2.77 8.56 14.40
CA ILE A 196 3.07 8.65 12.97
C ILE A 196 2.90 10.08 12.38
N PRO A 197 1.86 10.87 12.73
CA PRO A 197 1.72 12.24 12.23
C PRO A 197 2.81 13.24 12.69
N LYS A 198 3.80 12.80 13.47
CA LYS A 198 4.91 13.63 13.98
C LYS A 198 6.17 13.55 13.11
N PHE A 199 6.24 12.59 12.17
CA PHE A 199 7.37 12.45 11.25
C PHE A 199 7.21 13.41 10.05
N ASN A 200 7.69 14.65 10.20
CA ASN A 200 7.51 15.71 9.19
C ASN A 200 8.06 15.38 7.79
N ASN A 201 9.06 14.50 7.69
CA ASN A 201 9.69 14.08 6.44
C ASN A 201 9.11 12.78 5.84
N LEU A 202 8.02 12.25 6.41
CA LEU A 202 7.42 10.97 5.99
C LEU A 202 6.81 11.09 4.58
N ARG A 203 7.34 10.29 3.65
CA ARG A 203 6.90 10.19 2.24
C ARG A 203 6.07 8.95 1.95
N GLN A 204 6.41 7.81 2.54
CA GLN A 204 5.69 6.56 2.33
C GLN A 204 5.14 6.03 3.66
N LEU A 205 3.83 5.78 3.72
CA LEU A 205 3.18 5.16 4.86
C LEU A 205 2.32 3.97 4.43
N HIS A 206 2.66 2.78 4.91
CA HIS A 206 1.93 1.56 4.65
C HIS A 206 1.37 1.02 5.97
N LEU A 207 0.05 0.86 6.04
CA LEU A 207 -0.71 0.34 7.18
C LEU A 207 -1.45 -0.91 6.70
N VAL A 208 -1.12 -2.10 7.22
CA VAL A 208 -1.62 -3.38 6.70
C VAL A 208 -2.16 -4.28 7.82
N ASP A 209 -3.42 -4.67 7.71
CA ASP A 209 -4.15 -5.56 8.62
C ASP A 209 -3.90 -5.21 10.10
N LEU A 210 -4.09 -3.93 10.44
CA LEU A 210 -3.88 -3.39 11.78
C LEU A 210 -4.90 -3.97 12.77
N ALA A 211 -4.46 -4.29 13.99
CA ALA A 211 -5.36 -4.70 15.07
C ALA A 211 -6.07 -3.52 15.76
N ALA A 212 -5.43 -2.35 15.87
CA ALA A 212 -6.08 -1.18 16.45
C ALA A 212 -7.11 -0.54 15.48
N PRO A 213 -8.29 -0.12 15.97
CA PRO A 213 -9.31 0.51 15.14
C PRO A 213 -8.81 1.84 14.56
N LEU A 214 -8.94 2.01 13.26
CA LEU A 214 -8.60 3.25 12.57
C LEU A 214 -9.68 4.30 12.85
N LYS A 215 -9.26 5.54 13.12
CA LYS A 215 -10.16 6.67 13.45
C LYS A 215 -9.98 7.78 12.43
N PHE A 216 -11.07 8.44 12.02
CA PHE A 216 -11.00 9.58 11.10
C PHE A 216 -10.04 10.69 11.58
N SER A 217 -9.94 10.92 12.89
CA SER A 217 -9.00 11.88 13.50
C SER A 217 -7.53 11.61 13.15
N PHE A 218 -7.12 10.34 13.13
CA PHE A 218 -5.78 9.92 12.73
C PHE A 218 -5.56 10.16 11.22
N LEU A 219 -6.53 9.81 10.37
CA LEU A 219 -6.44 10.07 8.93
C LEU A 219 -6.38 11.58 8.61
N LYS A 220 -7.13 12.42 9.35
CA LYS A 220 -7.02 13.88 9.29
C LYS A 220 -5.64 14.38 9.74
N ALA A 221 -5.01 13.74 10.73
CA ALA A 221 -3.65 14.09 11.14
C ALA A 221 -2.61 13.70 10.07
N LEU A 222 -2.74 12.53 9.45
CA LEU A 222 -1.90 12.11 8.32
C LEU A 222 -2.03 13.05 7.11
N SER A 223 -3.22 13.59 6.84
CA SER A 223 -3.42 14.49 5.70
C SER A 223 -2.70 15.84 5.83
N MET A 224 -2.20 16.17 7.03
CA MET A 224 -1.37 17.36 7.27
C MET A 224 0.11 17.15 6.93
N LEU A 225 0.55 15.91 6.64
CA LEU A 225 1.93 15.60 6.26
C LEU A 225 2.21 16.14 4.85
N ALA A 226 2.93 17.27 4.78
CA ALA A 226 3.14 18.02 3.55
C ALA A 226 3.97 17.29 2.48
N ASP A 227 4.83 16.36 2.92
CA ASP A 227 5.74 15.57 2.07
C ASP A 227 5.31 14.11 1.86
N LEU A 228 4.10 13.71 2.32
CA LEU A 228 3.58 12.36 2.07
C LEU A 228 3.25 12.19 0.57
N GLU A 229 3.90 11.22 -0.07
CA GLU A 229 3.80 10.91 -1.51
C GLU A 229 3.05 9.61 -1.80
N GLU A 230 3.14 8.62 -0.89
CA GLU A 230 2.44 7.34 -0.96
C GLU A 230 1.74 7.00 0.36
N LEU A 231 0.45 6.69 0.28
CA LEU A 231 -0.35 6.19 1.41
C LEU A 231 -1.03 4.88 1.02
N VAL A 232 -0.73 3.82 1.76
CA VAL A 232 -1.35 2.50 1.62
C VAL A 232 -2.06 2.14 2.94
N VAL A 233 -3.37 1.88 2.88
CA VAL A 233 -4.20 1.49 4.02
C VAL A 233 -4.96 0.22 3.66
N GLU A 234 -4.40 -0.94 4.00
CA GLU A 234 -5.03 -2.25 3.86
C GLU A 234 -5.70 -2.63 5.19
N ALA A 235 -6.92 -2.14 5.40
CA ALA A 235 -7.76 -2.32 6.57
C ALA A 235 -8.73 -3.51 6.38
N THR A 236 -8.25 -4.70 5.99
CA THR A 236 -9.15 -5.83 5.67
C THR A 236 -9.75 -6.48 6.92
N THR A 237 -8.99 -6.48 8.01
CA THR A 237 -9.38 -6.95 9.35
C THR A 237 -9.74 -5.83 10.33
N THR A 238 -9.39 -4.58 9.99
CA THR A 238 -9.39 -3.44 10.92
C THR A 238 -10.75 -2.74 10.99
N GLU A 239 -11.29 -2.54 12.19
CA GLU A 239 -12.47 -1.69 12.40
C GLU A 239 -12.17 -0.22 12.07
N TYR A 240 -13.16 0.52 11.55
CA TYR A 240 -13.01 1.94 11.22
C TYR A 240 -14.11 2.80 11.84
N THR A 241 -13.69 3.77 12.67
CA THR A 241 -14.54 4.82 13.24
C THR A 241 -14.51 6.05 12.34
N GLY A 242 -15.55 6.18 11.52
CA GLY A 242 -15.71 7.25 10.54
C GLY A 242 -15.94 8.65 11.12
N TYR A 243 -16.10 9.62 10.22
CA TYR A 243 -16.31 11.02 10.58
C TYR A 243 -17.63 11.23 11.32
N LEU A 244 -17.54 11.32 12.65
CA LEU A 244 -18.60 11.87 13.48
C LEU A 244 -18.70 13.37 13.20
N SER A 245 -19.67 13.75 12.36
CA SER A 245 -20.13 15.13 12.27
C SER A 245 -20.55 15.58 13.67
N SER A 246 -19.88 16.58 14.23
CA SER A 246 -20.13 17.09 15.59
C SER A 246 -21.55 17.67 15.67
N SER A 247 -22.51 16.81 16.00
CA SER A 247 -23.94 17.10 15.91
C SER A 247 -24.36 18.07 17.00
N THR A 248 -24.25 19.36 16.67
CA THR A 248 -24.92 20.52 17.28
C THR A 248 -25.54 20.24 18.66
N SER A 249 -24.81 20.58 19.71
CA SER A 249 -25.32 20.66 21.08
C SER A 249 -26.27 21.86 21.22
N SER A 250 -27.45 21.73 20.63
CA SER A 250 -28.62 22.59 20.82
C SER A 250 -29.56 21.97 21.85
N THR A 251 -30.15 22.78 22.73
CA THR A 251 -30.93 22.38 23.93
C THR A 251 -30.06 21.64 24.97
N ASP A 252 -29.82 22.14 26.18
CA ASP A 252 -30.36 23.32 26.87
C ASP A 252 -29.25 24.14 27.55
N ASP A 253 -29.37 25.47 27.50
CA ASP A 253 -28.95 26.35 28.60
C ASP A 253 -29.66 27.72 28.50
N ASP A 254 -30.90 27.74 28.98
CA ASP A 254 -31.73 28.94 29.08
C ASP A 254 -31.31 29.72 30.35
N ILE A 255 -30.24 30.55 30.29
CA ILE A 255 -29.93 31.54 31.35
C ILE A 255 -29.02 32.72 30.91
N ILE A 256 -29.58 33.93 31.00
CA ILE A 256 -28.94 35.27 31.16
C ILE A 256 -28.02 35.81 30.03
N PRO A 257 -28.36 36.95 29.39
CA PRO A 257 -27.50 37.61 28.39
C PRO A 257 -26.39 38.47 29.03
N VAL A 258 -25.17 37.94 29.15
CA VAL A 258 -23.98 38.73 29.52
C VAL A 258 -23.54 39.61 28.34
N ARG A 259 -23.84 40.90 28.44
CA ARG A 259 -23.74 41.87 27.33
C ARG A 259 -22.37 42.55 27.24
N GLY A 260 -21.38 41.90 26.64
CA GLY A 260 -20.12 42.57 26.26
C GLY A 260 -19.03 41.63 25.72
N GLY A 261 -18.38 42.02 24.61
CA GLY A 261 -17.21 41.33 24.07
C GLY A 261 -17.44 40.53 22.78
N VAL A 262 -18.02 41.14 21.73
CA VAL A 262 -18.07 40.52 20.40
C VAL A 262 -16.67 40.52 19.76
N THR A 263 -15.90 39.48 20.05
CA THR A 263 -14.65 39.17 19.35
C THR A 263 -14.95 37.99 18.43
N PRO A 264 -15.20 38.21 17.12
CA PRO A 264 -15.52 37.12 16.22
C PRO A 264 -14.28 36.21 16.08
N CYS A 265 -14.45 34.92 16.38
CA CYS A 265 -13.38 33.93 16.26
C CYS A 265 -13.14 33.53 14.80
N THR A 266 -12.85 34.50 13.94
CA THR A 266 -12.39 34.28 12.55
C THR A 266 -10.92 33.88 12.52
N ALA A 267 -10.56 32.88 13.34
CA ALA A 267 -9.30 32.17 13.23
C ALA A 267 -9.39 31.24 12.01
N THR A 268 -9.16 31.82 10.82
CA THR A 268 -8.92 31.03 9.60
C THR A 268 -7.70 30.15 9.82
N GLU A 269 -7.91 28.86 10.07
CA GLU A 269 -6.82 27.88 10.06
C GLU A 269 -6.10 27.98 8.70
N PRO A 270 -4.76 28.15 8.68
CA PRO A 270 -4.08 28.81 7.56
C PRO A 270 -3.87 27.90 6.35
N ASN A 271 -4.91 27.73 5.53
CA ASN A 271 -4.86 27.22 4.15
C ASN A 271 -4.05 25.92 3.95
N SER A 272 -4.04 25.02 4.95
CA SER A 272 -3.37 23.73 4.89
C SER A 272 -4.09 22.80 3.90
N ILE A 273 -3.66 22.82 2.64
CA ILE A 273 -4.13 21.90 1.59
C ILE A 273 -3.75 20.48 2.04
N PRO A 274 -4.72 19.61 2.35
CA PRO A 274 -4.41 18.26 2.80
C PRO A 274 -3.78 17.45 1.66
N PHE A 275 -2.91 16.49 2.01
CA PHE A 275 -2.26 15.59 1.07
C PHE A 275 -1.58 16.33 -0.11
N ARG A 276 -0.79 17.37 0.22
CA ARG A 276 -0.17 18.30 -0.73
C ARG A 276 0.69 17.63 -1.82
N ARG A 277 1.34 16.51 -1.52
CA ARG A 277 2.27 15.79 -2.41
C ARG A 277 1.86 14.33 -2.69
N LEU A 278 0.69 13.89 -2.22
CA LEU A 278 0.25 12.50 -2.30
C LEU A 278 -0.03 12.11 -3.76
N GLN A 279 0.91 11.39 -4.38
CA GLN A 279 0.80 10.93 -5.76
C GLN A 279 0.12 9.57 -5.87
N LYS A 280 0.22 8.73 -4.83
CA LYS A 280 -0.33 7.37 -4.82
C LYS A 280 -1.17 7.11 -3.57
N LEU A 281 -2.39 6.65 -3.77
CA LEU A 281 -3.34 6.31 -2.71
C LEU A 281 -3.89 4.90 -2.94
N ALA A 282 -3.58 3.98 -2.03
CA ALA A 282 -4.17 2.64 -2.01
C ALA A 282 -4.98 2.45 -0.72
N ILE A 283 -6.25 2.06 -0.85
CA ILE A 283 -7.15 1.80 0.28
C ILE A 283 -7.86 0.47 0.01
N ALA A 284 -7.65 -0.51 0.89
CA ALA A 284 -8.51 -1.70 0.99
C ALA A 284 -9.29 -1.62 2.30
N GLY A 285 -10.62 -1.62 2.25
CA GLY A 285 -11.45 -1.49 3.45
C GLY A 285 -12.92 -1.25 3.12
N ASN A 286 -13.71 -0.92 4.13
CA ASN A 286 -15.13 -0.63 3.95
C ASN A 286 -15.41 0.72 3.28
N VAL A 287 -16.63 0.89 2.78
CA VAL A 287 -17.07 2.08 2.03
C VAL A 287 -17.01 3.39 2.84
N VAL A 288 -17.07 3.33 4.19
CA VAL A 288 -17.00 4.53 5.04
C VAL A 288 -15.56 5.06 5.10
N LEU A 289 -14.57 4.17 5.23
CA LEU A 289 -13.14 4.54 5.16
C LEU A 289 -12.78 5.19 3.82
N ILE A 290 -13.18 4.55 2.72
CA ILE A 290 -12.92 5.06 1.37
C ILE A 290 -13.68 6.38 1.14
N GLY A 291 -14.94 6.44 1.58
CA GLY A 291 -15.78 7.63 1.52
C GLY A 291 -15.19 8.83 2.26
N ASP A 292 -14.76 8.66 3.52
CA ASP A 292 -14.26 9.75 4.36
C ASP A 292 -12.95 10.36 3.83
N ILE A 293 -12.01 9.51 3.37
CA ILE A 293 -10.73 9.99 2.80
C ILE A 293 -10.99 10.87 1.57
N VAL A 294 -11.92 10.47 0.71
CA VAL A 294 -12.29 11.24 -0.48
C VAL A 294 -13.07 12.51 -0.11
N ARG A 295 -14.18 12.35 0.65
CA ARG A 295 -15.18 13.40 0.93
C ARG A 295 -14.70 14.49 1.88
N TYR A 296 -13.75 14.20 2.76
CA TYR A 296 -13.29 15.15 3.77
C TYR A 296 -11.81 15.51 3.62
N LEU A 297 -10.94 14.56 3.22
CA LEU A 297 -9.50 14.81 3.11
C LEU A 297 -9.06 15.25 1.70
N HIS A 298 -9.93 15.15 0.68
CA HIS A 298 -9.78 15.80 -0.63
C HIS A 298 -8.35 15.70 -1.26
N PRO A 299 -7.81 14.49 -1.52
CA PRO A 299 -6.42 14.32 -1.96
C PRO A 299 -6.20 14.72 -3.44
N ARG A 300 -6.02 16.03 -3.69
CA ARG A 300 -5.99 16.63 -5.05
C ARG A 300 -4.78 16.29 -5.94
N SER A 301 -3.71 15.73 -5.38
CA SER A 301 -2.44 15.49 -6.10
C SER A 301 -2.25 14.05 -6.59
N VAL A 302 -3.23 13.17 -6.35
CA VAL A 302 -3.14 11.73 -6.63
C VAL A 302 -3.25 11.43 -8.12
N LYS A 303 -2.31 10.62 -8.60
CA LYS A 303 -2.22 10.06 -9.96
C LYS A 303 -2.65 8.60 -9.98
N ASP A 304 -2.20 7.83 -8.99
CA ASP A 304 -2.40 6.39 -8.90
C ASP A 304 -3.39 6.08 -7.76
N VAL A 305 -4.59 5.63 -8.12
CA VAL A 305 -5.68 5.32 -7.17
C VAL A 305 -5.94 3.82 -7.18
N SER A 306 -5.89 3.17 -6.02
CA SER A 306 -6.19 1.75 -5.85
C SER A 306 -7.21 1.55 -4.74
N LEU A 307 -8.45 1.20 -5.08
CA LEU A 307 -9.54 0.97 -4.12
C LEU A 307 -9.96 -0.49 -4.12
N THR A 308 -9.95 -1.14 -2.96
CA THR A 308 -10.49 -2.48 -2.78
C THR A 308 -11.63 -2.41 -1.77
N LEU A 309 -12.86 -2.62 -2.21
CA LEU A 309 -14.00 -2.65 -1.30
C LEU A 309 -13.99 -3.99 -0.56
N VAL A 310 -13.72 -3.93 0.75
CA VAL A 310 -13.80 -5.08 1.66
C VAL A 310 -15.20 -5.13 2.25
N ARG A 311 -15.96 -6.17 1.91
CA ARG A 311 -17.18 -6.52 2.64
C ARG A 311 -16.81 -7.34 3.87
N HIS A 312 -16.70 -6.68 5.02
CA HIS A 312 -16.81 -7.41 6.28
C HIS A 312 -18.20 -8.06 6.32
N SER A 313 -18.25 -9.39 6.34
CA SER A 313 -19.47 -10.06 6.80
C SER A 313 -19.71 -9.61 8.24
N PRO A 314 -20.95 -9.26 8.65
CA PRO A 314 -21.21 -9.04 10.07
C PRO A 314 -20.78 -10.30 10.82
N PRO A 315 -20.09 -10.18 11.98
CA PRO A 315 -19.60 -11.34 12.71
C PRO A 315 -20.78 -12.27 12.96
N ALA A 316 -20.70 -13.49 12.40
CA ALA A 316 -21.83 -14.41 12.36
C ALA A 316 -22.38 -14.56 13.77
N PRO A 317 -23.69 -14.30 14.00
CA PRO A 317 -24.23 -14.09 15.34
C PRO A 317 -23.90 -15.30 16.20
N ILE A 318 -23.03 -15.10 17.19
CA ILE A 318 -22.25 -16.18 17.80
C ILE A 318 -23.20 -17.15 18.49
N GLY A 319 -23.47 -18.27 17.81
CA GLY A 319 -24.05 -19.45 18.43
C GLY A 319 -23.13 -19.85 19.57
N SER A 320 -23.66 -19.89 20.79
CA SER A 320 -22.84 -19.95 22.00
C SER A 320 -21.99 -21.23 22.04
N HIS A 321 -20.71 -21.06 21.76
CA HIS A 321 -19.67 -22.08 21.83
C HIS A 321 -18.53 -21.52 22.67
N THR A 322 -18.32 -22.13 23.83
CA THR A 322 -17.37 -21.69 24.85
C THR A 322 -15.93 -22.05 24.43
N ILE A 323 -14.99 -21.15 24.73
CA ILE A 323 -13.55 -21.38 24.52
C ILE A 323 -12.93 -21.76 25.86
N GLU A 324 -12.27 -22.92 25.95
CA GLU A 324 -11.40 -23.26 27.07
C GLU A 324 -9.93 -22.98 26.71
N LEU A 325 -9.18 -22.44 27.66
CA LEU A 325 -7.76 -22.11 27.53
C LEU A 325 -6.89 -23.25 28.08
N SER A 326 -6.06 -23.86 27.23
CA SER A 326 -4.86 -24.58 27.67
C SER A 326 -3.78 -24.53 26.59
N ASP A 327 -2.54 -24.37 27.04
CA ASP A 327 -1.33 -24.05 26.28
C ASP A 327 -0.16 -24.92 26.84
N PRO A 328 1.04 -24.96 26.22
CA PRO A 328 1.37 -24.73 24.81
C PRO A 328 2.26 -25.86 24.22
N MET A 329 2.29 -26.02 22.88
CA MET A 329 3.49 -26.40 22.08
C MET A 329 3.11 -26.83 20.65
N PHE A 330 3.51 -26.07 19.64
CA PHE A 330 3.77 -26.58 18.28
C PHE A 330 4.85 -25.74 17.58
N THR A 331 5.94 -26.38 17.16
CA THR A 331 7.01 -25.76 16.38
C THR A 331 6.71 -25.87 14.89
N ILE A 332 6.80 -24.76 14.14
CA ILE A 332 6.65 -24.76 12.68
C ILE A 332 8.05 -24.67 12.05
N SER A 333 8.43 -25.70 11.29
CA SER A 333 9.68 -25.70 10.52
C SER A 333 9.40 -25.35 9.06
N CYS A 334 9.97 -24.25 8.58
CA CYS A 334 10.02 -23.93 7.16
C CYS A 334 11.27 -24.56 6.53
N LYS A 335 11.11 -25.28 5.41
CA LYS A 335 12.22 -25.66 4.53
C LYS A 335 12.31 -24.68 3.38
N SER A 336 13.48 -24.05 3.22
CA SER A 336 13.85 -23.38 1.98
C SER A 336 14.32 -24.43 0.97
N GLU A 337 13.68 -24.49 -0.19
CA GLU A 337 14.26 -25.16 -1.36
C GLU A 337 15.02 -24.12 -2.18
N ALA A 338 16.36 -24.21 -2.14
CA ALA A 338 17.22 -23.40 -3.00
C ALA A 338 17.10 -23.90 -4.45
N TRP A 339 16.79 -22.99 -5.36
CA TRP A 339 16.90 -23.21 -6.80
C TRP A 339 18.02 -22.33 -7.34
N GLU A 340 19.13 -22.96 -7.70
CA GLU A 340 20.23 -22.29 -8.40
C GLU A 340 19.77 -21.91 -9.82
N CYS A 341 19.92 -20.64 -10.17
CA CYS A 341 19.85 -20.18 -11.56
C CYS A 341 21.27 -19.85 -12.02
N GLU A 342 21.74 -20.51 -13.09
CA GLU A 342 22.97 -20.11 -13.77
C GLU A 342 22.82 -18.67 -14.31
N GLU A 343 23.78 -17.80 -14.02
CA GLU A 343 23.81 -16.44 -14.57
C GLU A 343 24.41 -16.42 -15.98
N ASP A 344 23.56 -16.33 -17.01
CA ASP A 344 24.04 -15.97 -18.36
C ASP A 344 24.37 -14.47 -18.42
N HIS A 345 25.66 -14.15 -18.38
CA HIS A 345 26.21 -12.79 -18.31
C HIS A 345 26.10 -12.00 -19.63
N SER A 346 24.89 -11.70 -20.12
CA SER A 346 24.72 -10.64 -21.12
C SER A 346 23.42 -9.82 -21.04
N THR A 347 23.54 -8.53 -21.40
CA THR A 347 22.49 -7.49 -21.48
C THR A 347 21.94 -6.93 -20.14
N ARG A 348 22.33 -5.68 -19.82
CA ARG A 348 21.80 -4.91 -18.67
C ARG A 348 20.47 -4.23 -19.02
N ARG A 349 19.35 -4.60 -18.38
CA ARG A 349 18.18 -3.74 -18.05
C ARG A 349 17.13 -4.48 -17.19
N PRO A 350 17.07 -4.24 -15.86
CA PRO A 350 16.03 -4.85 -15.02
C PRO A 350 14.74 -4.02 -15.02
N ASN A 351 13.75 -4.42 -15.81
CA ASN A 351 12.37 -3.99 -15.58
C ASN A 351 11.78 -4.79 -14.40
N LYS A 352 11.57 -4.15 -13.24
CA LYS A 352 10.92 -4.78 -12.09
C LYS A 352 9.45 -5.09 -12.41
N LYS A 353 9.13 -6.35 -12.75
CA LYS A 353 7.75 -6.86 -12.66
C LYS A 353 7.41 -7.16 -11.20
N ILE A 354 6.24 -6.70 -10.75
CA ILE A 354 5.67 -7.07 -9.45
C ILE A 354 5.34 -8.57 -9.49
N ARG A 355 5.77 -9.32 -8.48
CA ARG A 355 5.32 -10.71 -8.25
C ARG A 355 4.18 -10.68 -7.22
N MET A 356 3.10 -11.38 -7.52
CA MET A 356 1.99 -11.61 -6.59
C MET A 356 2.45 -12.55 -5.47
N ILE A 357 2.00 -12.29 -4.23
CA ILE A 357 2.26 -13.14 -3.07
C ILE A 357 0.92 -13.73 -2.61
N THR A 358 0.93 -15.02 -2.28
CA THR A 358 -0.23 -15.75 -1.73
C THR A 358 0.21 -16.43 -0.44
N ILE A 359 -0.61 -16.33 0.61
CA ILE A 359 -0.32 -16.86 1.96
C ILE A 359 -1.47 -17.78 2.37
N TRP A 360 -1.14 -18.92 2.97
CA TRP A 360 -2.07 -19.93 3.50
C TRP A 360 -1.63 -20.35 4.91
N ILE A 361 -2.59 -20.58 5.81
CA ILE A 361 -2.36 -21.08 7.19
C ILE A 361 -3.48 -22.09 7.54
N PRO A 362 -3.18 -23.28 8.10
CA PRO A 362 -4.18 -24.31 8.44
C PRO A 362 -4.69 -24.25 9.90
N VAL A 363 -5.79 -24.96 10.19
CA VAL A 363 -6.42 -25.13 11.53
C VAL A 363 -6.92 -26.57 11.71
N THR A 364 -7.06 -27.07 12.94
CA THR A 364 -7.52 -28.45 13.28
C THR A 364 -8.68 -28.49 14.31
N LYS A 365 -9.15 -29.68 14.73
CA LYS A 365 -10.41 -29.98 15.47
C LYS A 365 -10.17 -31.13 16.49
N ASP A 366 -10.99 -31.51 17.49
CA ASP A 366 -12.38 -31.28 17.98
C ASP A 366 -12.35 -31.37 19.54
N GLY A 367 -13.38 -31.14 20.38
CA GLY A 367 -14.81 -30.81 20.22
C GLY A 367 -15.60 -31.15 21.52
N ASN A 368 -16.96 -31.16 21.49
CA ASN A 368 -17.91 -31.37 22.62
C ASN A 368 -17.98 -30.23 23.67
N GLY A 369 -18.97 -30.26 24.58
CA GLY A 369 -19.21 -29.22 25.60
C GLY A 369 -20.37 -29.53 26.57
N LEU A 370 -20.69 -28.60 27.50
CA LEU A 370 -21.79 -28.68 28.48
C LEU A 370 -22.28 -27.27 28.93
N GLU A 371 -23.01 -27.15 30.05
CA GLU A 371 -23.90 -26.02 30.40
C GLU A 371 -23.25 -24.63 30.65
N LEU A 372 -24.06 -23.58 30.45
CA LEU A 372 -23.67 -22.15 30.42
C LEU A 372 -23.44 -21.52 31.81
N SER A 373 -22.56 -20.51 31.84
CA SER A 373 -22.19 -19.78 33.08
C SER A 373 -23.19 -18.69 33.47
N TYR A 374 -23.24 -18.36 34.78
CA TYR A 374 -23.99 -17.22 35.34
C TYR A 374 -23.58 -15.88 34.71
N GLU A 375 -22.32 -15.73 34.28
CA GLU A 375 -21.86 -14.49 33.64
C GLU A 375 -22.37 -14.33 32.20
N GLU A 376 -22.61 -15.42 31.47
CA GLU A 376 -23.26 -15.36 30.14
C GLU A 376 -24.73 -14.94 30.24
N GLN A 377 -25.43 -15.38 31.30
CA GLN A 377 -26.80 -14.93 31.58
C GLN A 377 -26.82 -13.41 31.84
N ARG A 378 -25.83 -12.92 32.60
CA ARG A 378 -25.63 -11.48 32.85
C ARG A 378 -25.30 -10.71 31.57
N TYR A 379 -24.46 -11.25 30.68
CA TYR A 379 -24.12 -10.61 29.41
C TYR A 379 -25.31 -10.54 28.46
N ARG A 380 -26.12 -11.61 28.35
CA ARG A 380 -27.37 -11.63 27.57
C ARG A 380 -28.38 -10.58 28.04
N TYR A 381 -28.49 -10.36 29.36
CA TYR A 381 -29.35 -9.32 29.93
C TYR A 381 -28.92 -7.90 29.53
N TYR A 382 -27.62 -7.60 29.49
CA TYR A 382 -27.12 -6.32 28.97
C TYR A 382 -27.34 -6.18 27.47
N LEU A 383 -27.18 -7.27 26.69
CA LEU A 383 -27.38 -7.23 25.24
C LEU A 383 -28.85 -6.98 24.86
N SER A 384 -29.82 -7.59 25.56
CA SER A 384 -31.24 -7.30 25.34
C SER A 384 -31.60 -5.85 25.69
N GLN A 385 -31.09 -5.33 26.82
CA GLN A 385 -31.25 -3.93 27.24
C GLN A 385 -30.63 -2.92 26.24
N MET A 386 -29.65 -3.34 25.44
CA MET A 386 -29.05 -2.51 24.39
C MET A 386 -29.86 -2.55 23.09
N LEU A 387 -30.34 -3.74 22.69
CA LEU A 387 -31.16 -3.92 21.49
C LEU A 387 -32.54 -3.26 21.62
N GLU A 388 -33.16 -3.30 22.80
CA GLU A 388 -34.45 -2.66 23.08
C GLU A 388 -34.40 -1.12 22.93
N LYS A 389 -33.21 -0.51 23.12
CA LYS A 389 -32.98 0.93 22.92
C LYS A 389 -32.76 1.35 21.46
N LEU A 390 -32.56 0.40 20.54
CA LEU A 390 -32.38 0.64 19.11
C LEU A 390 -33.70 0.56 18.31
N ALA A 391 -34.85 0.45 19.00
CA ALA A 391 -36.15 0.21 18.39
C ALA A 391 -36.87 1.36 17.62
N PRO A 392 -36.56 2.67 17.75
CA PRO A 392 -37.45 3.73 17.24
C PRO A 392 -37.32 4.07 15.74
N PHE A 393 -37.05 3.08 14.87
CA PHE A 393 -37.03 3.24 13.41
C PHE A 393 -37.88 2.19 12.67
N LYS A 394 -39.19 2.16 12.97
CA LYS A 394 -40.22 1.53 12.12
C LYS A 394 -41.47 2.41 11.99
N ASN A 395 -41.58 3.16 10.89
CA ASN A 395 -42.85 3.66 10.34
C ASN A 395 -42.68 4.28 8.93
N ALA A 396 -42.55 3.42 7.91
CA ALA A 396 -42.86 3.73 6.51
C ALA A 396 -42.90 2.41 5.71
N ASN A 397 -43.80 2.31 4.72
CA ASN A 397 -43.95 1.10 3.88
C ASN A 397 -42.92 1.06 2.73
N ASN A 398 -41.63 1.17 3.05
CA ASN A 398 -40.56 0.91 2.08
C ASN A 398 -40.20 -0.57 2.11
N VAL A 399 -40.22 -1.22 0.95
CA VAL A 399 -39.57 -2.53 0.77
C VAL A 399 -38.08 -2.36 1.11
N PRO A 400 -37.49 -3.19 1.98
CA PRO A 400 -36.07 -3.05 2.31
C PRO A 400 -35.23 -3.47 1.10
N THR A 401 -34.68 -2.49 0.40
CA THR A 401 -33.59 -2.70 -0.57
C THR A 401 -32.47 -3.46 0.13
N PRO A 402 -31.93 -4.56 -0.45
CA PRO A 402 -30.92 -5.35 0.24
C PRO A 402 -29.66 -4.51 0.50
N ALA A 403 -29.05 -4.72 1.68
CA ALA A 403 -27.97 -3.85 2.17
C ALA A 403 -26.70 -3.86 1.29
N SER A 404 -26.56 -4.87 0.43
CA SER A 404 -25.59 -4.92 -0.67
C SER A 404 -25.60 -3.66 -1.53
N ASP A 405 -26.80 -3.19 -1.87
CA ASP A 405 -27.03 -2.23 -2.95
C ASP A 405 -26.70 -0.81 -2.46
N SER A 406 -26.96 -0.53 -1.18
CA SER A 406 -26.63 0.74 -0.53
C SER A 406 -25.11 0.94 -0.42
N GLN A 407 -24.35 -0.09 -0.04
CA GLN A 407 -22.88 -0.04 -0.03
C GLN A 407 -22.33 0.16 -1.44
N THR A 408 -22.88 -0.57 -2.41
CA THR A 408 -22.53 -0.48 -3.83
C THR A 408 -22.76 0.93 -4.38
N LEU A 409 -23.95 1.50 -4.15
CA LEU A 409 -24.29 2.86 -4.60
C LEU A 409 -23.36 3.91 -3.97
N ALA A 410 -23.13 3.85 -2.66
CA ALA A 410 -22.23 4.76 -1.96
C ALA A 410 -20.78 4.68 -2.47
N PHE A 411 -20.29 3.48 -2.80
CA PHE A 411 -18.98 3.30 -3.43
C PHE A 411 -18.92 3.95 -4.82
N GLY A 412 -20.02 3.86 -5.59
CA GLY A 412 -20.19 4.58 -6.86
C GLY A 412 -20.10 6.09 -6.70
N GLU A 413 -20.88 6.68 -5.77
CA GLU A 413 -20.79 8.11 -5.44
C GLU A 413 -19.36 8.53 -5.07
N THR A 414 -18.64 7.71 -4.31
CA THR A 414 -17.26 7.99 -3.90
C THR A 414 -16.27 7.91 -5.06
N ILE A 415 -16.41 6.97 -6.00
CA ILE A 415 -15.63 6.97 -7.25
C ILE A 415 -15.93 8.23 -8.06
N GLU A 416 -17.21 8.61 -8.17
CA GLU A 416 -17.59 9.82 -8.90
C GLU A 416 -16.99 11.08 -8.28
N GLN A 417 -16.86 11.14 -6.95
CA GLN A 417 -16.21 12.24 -6.23
C GLN A 417 -14.70 12.26 -6.43
N ILE A 418 -14.00 11.12 -6.49
CA ILE A 418 -12.56 11.06 -6.83
C ILE A 418 -12.31 11.73 -8.19
N LEU A 419 -13.17 11.45 -9.16
CA LEU A 419 -13.08 11.99 -10.52
C LEU A 419 -13.42 13.49 -10.64
N ASP A 420 -14.09 14.07 -9.65
CA ASP A 420 -14.31 15.53 -9.56
C ASP A 420 -13.16 16.25 -8.82
N LEU A 421 -12.40 15.52 -7.98
CA LEU A 421 -11.36 16.08 -7.11
C LEU A 421 -9.94 15.95 -7.65
N GLY A 422 -9.71 15.07 -8.63
CA GLY A 422 -8.41 14.83 -9.23
C GLY A 422 -8.51 14.29 -10.66
N LEU A 423 -7.37 14.24 -11.35
CA LEU A 423 -7.24 13.72 -12.72
C LEU A 423 -6.32 12.50 -12.72
N PRO A 424 -6.74 11.36 -12.14
CA PRO A 424 -5.91 10.16 -11.99
C PRO A 424 -5.47 9.60 -13.35
N GLU A 425 -4.23 9.12 -13.40
CA GLU A 425 -3.60 8.49 -14.55
C GLU A 425 -3.81 6.96 -14.55
N SER A 426 -3.84 6.33 -13.37
CA SER A 426 -4.17 4.90 -13.20
C SER A 426 -5.22 4.70 -12.09
N ILE A 427 -6.21 3.85 -12.36
CA ILE A 427 -7.25 3.46 -11.41
C ILE A 427 -7.35 1.93 -11.36
N PHE A 428 -7.18 1.37 -10.16
CA PHE A 428 -7.44 -0.03 -9.83
C PHE A 428 -8.64 -0.12 -8.87
N LEU A 429 -9.67 -0.86 -9.24
CA LEU A 429 -10.88 -1.12 -8.46
C LEU A 429 -11.06 -2.63 -8.28
N ASP A 430 -11.20 -3.07 -7.04
CA ASP A 430 -11.33 -4.49 -6.70
C ASP A 430 -12.44 -4.67 -5.65
N HIS A 431 -13.01 -5.86 -5.59
CA HIS A 431 -13.94 -6.27 -4.54
C HIS A 431 -13.50 -7.60 -3.94
N SER A 432 -12.73 -7.51 -2.86
CA SER A 432 -12.29 -8.68 -2.11
C SER A 432 -13.42 -9.18 -1.20
N ASN A 433 -14.23 -10.11 -1.71
CA ASN A 433 -15.22 -10.83 -0.91
C ASN A 433 -14.53 -11.90 -0.02
N ARG A 434 -13.59 -11.47 0.84
CA ARG A 434 -12.83 -12.33 1.76
C ARG A 434 -13.75 -12.89 2.86
N SER A 435 -14.48 -13.96 2.55
CA SER A 435 -14.81 -14.93 3.59
C SER A 435 -13.50 -15.50 4.13
N SER A 436 -13.20 -15.28 5.41
CA SER A 436 -12.02 -15.84 6.08
C SER A 436 -12.08 -17.36 6.27
N ASN A 437 -13.20 -17.99 5.90
CA ASN A 437 -13.37 -19.45 5.89
C ASN A 437 -13.83 -19.93 4.49
N PRO A 438 -12.91 -20.35 3.62
CA PRO A 438 -13.24 -21.09 2.38
C PRO A 438 -13.61 -22.56 2.66
N THR A 439 -13.41 -23.04 3.88
CA THR A 439 -13.48 -24.46 4.26
C THR A 439 -14.87 -24.97 4.65
N ILE A 440 -15.85 -24.07 4.85
CA ILE A 440 -17.25 -24.46 5.06
C ILE A 440 -17.88 -24.67 3.67
N GLY A 441 -18.14 -25.93 3.34
CA GLY A 441 -18.38 -26.39 1.97
C GLY A 441 -19.46 -25.60 1.21
N ASN A 442 -19.16 -25.32 -0.07
CA ASN A 442 -19.95 -24.55 -1.04
C ASN A 442 -21.48 -24.66 -0.85
N PHE A 443 -22.08 -23.71 -0.11
CA PHE A 443 -23.53 -23.54 -0.10
C PHE A 443 -23.96 -22.93 -1.45
N PRO A 444 -24.77 -23.63 -2.27
CA PRO A 444 -25.17 -23.14 -3.58
C PRO A 444 -26.24 -22.04 -3.42
N GLY A 445 -25.83 -20.77 -3.35
CA GLY A 445 -26.78 -19.65 -3.31
C GLY A 445 -26.22 -18.22 -3.21
N HIS A 446 -25.05 -17.97 -2.60
CA HIS A 446 -24.73 -16.62 -2.12
C HIS A 446 -23.40 -15.99 -2.57
N ASN A 447 -22.61 -16.65 -3.42
CA ASN A 447 -21.40 -16.06 -4.02
C ASN A 447 -21.71 -15.24 -5.28
N GLN A 448 -22.66 -14.29 -5.19
CA GLN A 448 -22.86 -13.29 -6.24
C GLN A 448 -21.84 -12.15 -6.06
N SER A 449 -21.12 -11.80 -7.13
CA SER A 449 -20.31 -10.58 -7.19
C SER A 449 -21.21 -9.35 -6.99
N PRO A 450 -20.72 -8.25 -6.41
CA PRO A 450 -21.48 -7.00 -6.39
C PRO A 450 -21.58 -6.42 -7.80
N VAL A 451 -22.78 -5.96 -8.14
CA VAL A 451 -23.02 -5.13 -9.33
C VAL A 451 -22.19 -3.84 -9.25
N PHE A 452 -21.48 -3.46 -10.32
CA PHE A 452 -20.71 -2.23 -10.39
C PHE A 452 -21.63 -1.03 -10.72
N PRO A 453 -21.50 0.13 -10.02
CA PRO A 453 -22.29 1.32 -10.32
C PRO A 453 -22.06 1.86 -11.74
N LEU A 454 -23.05 1.71 -12.62
CA LEU A 454 -22.92 2.06 -14.04
C LEU A 454 -22.65 3.55 -14.28
N THR A 455 -23.13 4.45 -13.40
CA THR A 455 -22.85 5.90 -13.50
C THR A 455 -21.37 6.19 -13.28
N ALA A 456 -20.77 5.59 -12.24
CA ALA A 456 -19.34 5.68 -11.96
C ALA A 456 -18.49 5.14 -13.12
N LEU A 457 -18.88 4.01 -13.73
CA LEU A 457 -18.15 3.47 -14.89
C LEU A 457 -18.26 4.37 -16.14
N LYS A 458 -19.42 4.98 -16.42
CA LYS A 458 -19.52 5.99 -17.49
C LYS A 458 -18.66 7.21 -17.21
N LYS A 459 -18.53 7.63 -15.95
CA LYS A 459 -17.67 8.76 -15.54
C LYS A 459 -16.17 8.41 -15.64
N LEU A 460 -15.77 7.22 -15.18
CA LEU A 460 -14.41 6.65 -15.33
C LEU A 460 -13.97 6.66 -16.81
N LEU A 461 -14.77 6.04 -17.68
CA LEU A 461 -14.51 5.93 -19.12
C LEU A 461 -14.61 7.27 -19.88
N SER A 462 -15.07 8.33 -19.23
CA SER A 462 -15.11 9.69 -19.79
C SER A 462 -13.95 10.58 -19.33
N ASN A 463 -13.14 10.15 -18.35
CA ASN A 463 -11.96 10.91 -17.90
C ASN A 463 -10.87 10.90 -18.99
N SER A 464 -10.47 12.08 -19.43
CA SER A 464 -9.50 12.28 -20.52
C SER A 464 -8.05 11.96 -20.15
N ASN A 465 -7.71 11.86 -18.86
CA ASN A 465 -6.34 11.66 -18.37
C ASN A 465 -6.05 10.20 -17.98
N LEU A 466 -7.09 9.37 -17.92
CA LEU A 466 -7.02 7.98 -17.47
C LEU A 466 -6.30 7.12 -18.51
N LYS A 467 -5.11 6.62 -18.17
CA LYS A 467 -4.27 5.78 -19.02
C LYS A 467 -4.46 4.29 -18.75
N GLU A 468 -4.84 3.95 -17.54
CA GLU A 468 -5.08 2.59 -17.08
C GLU A 468 -6.33 2.53 -16.19
N LEU A 469 -7.26 1.65 -16.56
CA LEU A 469 -8.41 1.29 -15.74
C LEU A 469 -8.44 -0.22 -15.53
N LYS A 470 -8.52 -0.66 -14.28
CA LYS A 470 -8.62 -2.07 -13.89
C LYS A 470 -9.80 -2.25 -12.94
N ILE A 471 -10.72 -3.16 -13.26
CA ILE A 471 -11.89 -3.50 -12.44
C ILE A 471 -11.92 -5.03 -12.29
N ARG A 472 -11.89 -5.52 -11.04
CA ARG A 472 -11.78 -6.96 -10.72
C ARG A 472 -12.81 -7.40 -9.66
N HIS A 473 -13.32 -8.62 -9.78
CA HIS A 473 -14.30 -9.23 -8.87
C HIS A 473 -15.64 -8.47 -8.68
N TRP A 474 -15.99 -7.60 -9.63
CA TRP A 474 -17.29 -6.93 -9.74
C TRP A 474 -18.11 -7.56 -10.88
N GLU A 475 -19.44 -7.49 -10.80
CA GLU A 475 -20.34 -7.79 -11.93
C GLU A 475 -20.67 -6.49 -12.67
N ILE A 476 -20.39 -6.38 -13.97
CA ILE A 476 -20.72 -5.19 -14.77
C ILE A 476 -21.90 -5.50 -15.71
N PRO A 477 -23.14 -5.13 -15.35
CA PRO A 477 -24.31 -5.42 -16.18
C PRO A 477 -24.31 -4.52 -17.43
N GLU A 478 -24.35 -5.17 -18.59
CA GLU A 478 -24.52 -4.56 -19.92
C GLU A 478 -23.58 -3.36 -20.21
N ILE A 479 -22.34 -3.68 -20.60
CA ILE A 479 -21.33 -2.69 -21.03
C ILE A 479 -21.74 -1.93 -22.33
N LEU A 480 -22.65 -2.50 -23.13
CA LEU A 480 -23.15 -1.93 -24.39
C LEU A 480 -23.77 -0.52 -24.25
N PRO A 481 -24.84 -0.30 -23.46
CA PRO A 481 -25.47 1.02 -23.25
C PRO A 481 -24.58 2.05 -22.51
N MET A 482 -23.28 1.78 -22.32
CA MET A 482 -22.33 2.66 -21.65
C MET A 482 -21.48 3.49 -22.61
N ILE A 483 -21.28 3.01 -23.83
CA ILE A 483 -20.66 3.79 -24.90
C ILE A 483 -21.81 4.45 -25.67
N PRO A 484 -22.06 5.77 -25.51
CA PRO A 484 -23.14 6.43 -26.23
C PRO A 484 -22.83 6.39 -27.73
N CYS A 485 -23.60 5.57 -28.45
CA CYS A 485 -23.47 5.43 -29.88
C CYS A 485 -24.39 6.48 -30.52
N ASP A 486 -23.92 7.73 -30.56
CA ASP A 486 -24.64 8.90 -31.09
C ASP A 486 -24.74 8.86 -32.63
N THR A 487 -25.20 7.74 -33.21
CA THR A 487 -25.35 7.50 -34.66
C THR A 487 -26.27 8.51 -35.33
N ASP A 488 -27.22 9.04 -34.56
CA ASP A 488 -28.32 9.86 -35.05
C ASP A 488 -27.94 11.35 -35.12
N SER A 489 -26.72 11.70 -34.70
CA SER A 489 -26.19 13.07 -34.69
C SER A 489 -24.81 13.15 -35.38
N PRO A 490 -24.73 13.42 -36.70
CA PRO A 490 -23.44 13.57 -37.40
C PRO A 490 -22.63 14.81 -36.97
N THR A 491 -23.14 15.62 -36.02
CA THR A 491 -22.50 16.80 -35.45
C THR A 491 -21.45 16.47 -34.37
N ALA A 492 -20.43 15.72 -34.78
CA ALA A 492 -19.05 15.74 -34.25
C ALA A 492 -18.88 15.90 -32.71
N VAL A 493 -19.36 14.93 -31.93
CA VAL A 493 -18.90 14.77 -30.54
C VAL A 493 -17.41 14.35 -30.57
N PRO A 494 -16.50 15.04 -29.85
CA PRO A 494 -15.08 14.69 -29.84
C PRO A 494 -14.84 13.34 -29.13
N PRO A 495 -13.79 12.58 -29.52
CA PRO A 495 -13.44 11.32 -28.86
C PRO A 495 -13.05 11.57 -27.39
N LEU A 496 -13.79 10.95 -26.47
CA LEU A 496 -13.54 11.02 -25.03
C LEU A 496 -12.52 9.94 -24.62
N SER A 497 -11.55 10.33 -23.79
CA SER A 497 -10.40 9.53 -23.35
C SER A 497 -9.46 9.05 -24.47
N LEU A 498 -8.70 10.00 -25.03
CA LEU A 498 -7.63 9.74 -26.00
C LEU A 498 -6.38 9.06 -25.41
N GLU A 499 -6.24 9.01 -24.09
CA GLU A 499 -5.03 8.53 -23.41
C GLU A 499 -5.16 7.11 -22.81
N LEU A 500 -6.34 6.48 -22.85
CA LEU A 500 -6.53 5.13 -22.31
C LEU A 500 -5.73 4.09 -23.09
N THR A 501 -4.76 3.46 -22.42
CA THR A 501 -3.84 2.45 -22.99
C THR A 501 -4.08 1.04 -22.45
N SER A 502 -4.67 0.90 -21.26
CA SER A 502 -4.94 -0.38 -20.62
C SER A 502 -6.35 -0.37 -20.00
N LEU A 503 -7.17 -1.35 -20.35
CA LEU A 503 -8.52 -1.55 -19.81
C LEU A 503 -8.69 -3.01 -19.42
N GLU A 504 -8.71 -3.28 -18.12
CA GLU A 504 -9.06 -4.60 -17.58
C GLU A 504 -10.44 -4.53 -16.92
N LEU A 505 -11.35 -5.37 -17.39
CA LEU A 505 -12.70 -5.57 -16.87
C LEU A 505 -12.81 -7.01 -16.33
N PRO A 506 -13.79 -7.30 -15.46
CA PRO A 506 -13.96 -8.62 -14.88
C PRO A 506 -14.16 -9.69 -15.96
N VAL A 507 -13.39 -10.78 -15.90
CA VAL A 507 -13.42 -11.88 -16.87
C VAL A 507 -14.42 -12.97 -16.42
N ASP A 508 -15.54 -12.55 -15.84
CA ASP A 508 -16.63 -13.43 -15.41
C ASP A 508 -17.81 -13.44 -16.39
N LYS A 509 -18.64 -14.49 -16.31
CA LYS A 509 -19.74 -14.72 -17.28
C LYS A 509 -20.84 -13.65 -17.21
N THR A 510 -20.92 -12.95 -16.09
CA THR A 510 -21.87 -11.87 -15.79
C THR A 510 -21.45 -10.57 -16.48
N SER A 511 -20.16 -10.23 -16.49
CA SER A 511 -19.61 -8.97 -17.04
C SER A 511 -19.32 -9.05 -18.55
N SER A 512 -20.17 -9.74 -19.33
CA SER A 512 -19.85 -10.06 -20.71
C SER A 512 -19.96 -8.87 -21.68
N VAL A 513 -18.96 -8.72 -22.54
CA VAL A 513 -18.96 -7.83 -23.70
C VAL A 513 -19.31 -8.65 -24.94
N PRO A 514 -20.47 -8.42 -25.60
CA PRO A 514 -20.75 -9.06 -26.88
C PRO A 514 -19.70 -8.67 -27.92
N ILE A 515 -19.22 -9.60 -28.74
CA ILE A 515 -18.14 -9.32 -29.71
C ILE A 515 -18.50 -8.17 -30.67
N SER A 516 -19.78 -8.02 -31.02
CA SER A 516 -20.29 -6.89 -31.80
C SER A 516 -20.01 -5.52 -31.15
N ALA A 517 -19.87 -5.44 -29.83
CA ALA A 517 -19.55 -4.21 -29.10
C ALA A 517 -18.07 -3.78 -29.24
N MET A 518 -17.18 -4.65 -29.71
CA MET A 518 -15.73 -4.36 -29.78
C MET A 518 -15.41 -3.19 -30.70
N HIS A 519 -16.19 -2.98 -31.77
CA HIS A 519 -16.02 -1.79 -32.62
C HIS A 519 -16.30 -0.49 -31.87
N HIS A 520 -17.27 -0.45 -30.94
CA HIS A 520 -17.51 0.73 -30.10
C HIS A 520 -16.29 1.05 -29.20
N ILE A 521 -15.65 0.01 -28.64
CA ILE A 521 -14.41 0.16 -27.85
C ILE A 521 -13.28 0.71 -28.74
N VAL A 522 -13.10 0.17 -29.95
CA VAL A 522 -12.13 0.63 -30.95
C VAL A 522 -12.34 2.09 -31.36
N HIS A 523 -13.58 2.48 -31.64
CA HIS A 523 -13.92 3.85 -32.02
C HIS A 523 -13.74 4.83 -30.85
N ARG A 524 -13.90 4.37 -29.61
CA ARG A 524 -13.82 5.21 -28.41
C ARG A 524 -12.40 5.42 -27.90
N PHE A 525 -11.60 4.37 -27.84
CA PHE A 525 -10.29 4.36 -27.18
C PHE A 525 -9.16 4.01 -28.16
N PRO A 526 -8.89 4.82 -29.20
CA PRO A 526 -8.00 4.44 -30.31
C PRO A 526 -6.55 4.11 -29.91
N ARG A 527 -6.10 4.51 -28.72
CA ARG A 527 -4.78 4.18 -28.15
C ARG A 527 -4.74 2.95 -27.25
N LEU A 528 -5.86 2.25 -27.08
CA LEU A 528 -5.96 1.09 -26.19
C LEU A 528 -5.04 -0.04 -26.69
N ALA A 529 -4.03 -0.38 -25.90
CA ALA A 529 -2.97 -1.34 -26.20
C ALA A 529 -3.15 -2.69 -25.49
N ARG A 530 -3.75 -2.70 -24.29
CA ARG A 530 -4.21 -3.90 -23.57
C ARG A 530 -5.72 -3.79 -23.29
N LEU A 531 -6.46 -4.83 -23.64
CA LEU A 531 -7.87 -5.04 -23.28
C LEU A 531 -8.01 -6.41 -22.60
N GLU A 532 -8.74 -6.46 -21.50
CA GLU A 532 -9.07 -7.68 -20.78
C GLU A 532 -10.55 -7.67 -20.39
N CYS A 533 -11.32 -8.68 -20.81
CA CYS A 533 -12.77 -8.76 -20.56
C CYS A 533 -13.32 -10.16 -20.88
N TYR A 534 -14.49 -10.52 -20.34
CA TYR A 534 -15.23 -11.69 -20.82
C TYR A 534 -15.97 -11.34 -22.13
N VAL A 535 -15.88 -12.19 -23.15
CA VAL A 535 -16.50 -11.95 -24.47
C VAL A 535 -17.60 -12.96 -24.76
N THR A 536 -18.78 -12.46 -25.11
CA THR A 536 -19.91 -13.28 -25.59
C THR A 536 -20.07 -13.19 -27.10
N VAL A 537 -20.42 -14.32 -27.71
CA VAL A 537 -20.74 -14.41 -29.14
C VAL A 537 -22.26 -14.56 -29.26
N PRO A 538 -23.01 -13.49 -29.55
CA PRO A 538 -24.46 -13.61 -29.75
C PRO A 538 -24.74 -14.46 -30.99
N SER A 539 -25.65 -15.42 -30.83
CA SER A 539 -26.09 -16.31 -31.91
C SER A 539 -27.45 -15.83 -32.48
N PRO A 540 -27.65 -15.83 -33.80
CA PRO A 540 -26.71 -16.21 -34.86
C PRO A 540 -25.59 -15.16 -35.05
N ALA A 541 -24.43 -15.62 -35.51
CA ALA A 541 -23.25 -14.77 -35.71
C ALA A 541 -23.58 -13.53 -36.56
N ALA A 542 -23.21 -12.35 -36.05
CA ALA A 542 -23.61 -11.07 -36.64
C ALA A 542 -23.17 -10.94 -38.10
N SER A 543 -24.14 -10.93 -39.01
CA SER A 543 -23.95 -10.80 -40.47
C SER A 543 -23.01 -9.64 -40.79
N THR A 544 -21.79 -9.98 -41.25
CA THR A 544 -20.67 -9.08 -41.62
C THR A 544 -20.96 -7.61 -41.33
N LEU A 545 -20.79 -7.23 -40.06
CA LEU A 545 -21.21 -5.94 -39.51
C LEU A 545 -20.69 -4.78 -40.37
N ASP A 546 -21.46 -3.68 -40.38
CA ASP A 546 -21.09 -2.42 -41.03
C ASP A 546 -19.91 -1.76 -40.29
N LEU A 547 -18.74 -2.36 -40.52
CA LEU A 547 -17.43 -1.85 -40.13
C LEU A 547 -17.20 -0.59 -40.97
N GLY A 548 -17.54 0.54 -40.37
CA GLY A 548 -17.33 1.87 -40.94
C GLY A 548 -15.84 2.19 -41.21
N PRO A 549 -15.50 3.47 -41.44
CA PRO A 549 -14.15 3.85 -41.88
C PRO A 549 -13.07 3.32 -40.93
N HIS A 550 -12.22 2.42 -41.44
CA HIS A 550 -11.22 1.68 -40.67
C HIS A 550 -10.32 2.61 -39.84
N ILE A 551 -10.54 2.64 -38.53
CA ILE A 551 -9.71 3.38 -37.58
C ILE A 551 -8.45 2.56 -37.26
N PRO A 552 -7.22 3.12 -37.41
CA PRO A 552 -5.99 2.41 -37.08
C PRO A 552 -5.82 2.26 -35.56
N HIS A 553 -6.32 1.15 -35.01
CA HIS A 553 -6.33 0.86 -33.58
C HIS A 553 -4.98 0.33 -33.07
N MET A 554 -4.65 0.62 -31.80
CA MET A 554 -3.35 0.29 -31.19
C MET A 554 -3.28 -1.05 -30.43
N LEU A 555 -4.36 -1.84 -30.37
CA LEU A 555 -4.41 -3.04 -29.53
C LEU A 555 -3.33 -4.07 -29.86
N GLU A 556 -2.55 -4.44 -28.86
CA GLU A 556 -1.49 -5.45 -28.93
C GLU A 556 -1.80 -6.69 -28.06
N PHE A 557 -2.54 -6.53 -26.96
CA PHE A 557 -2.86 -7.61 -26.01
C PHE A 557 -4.36 -7.67 -25.76
N LEU A 558 -4.94 -8.87 -25.87
CA LEU A 558 -6.38 -9.11 -25.72
C LEU A 558 -6.62 -10.33 -24.84
N SER A 559 -6.87 -10.13 -23.54
CA SER A 559 -7.24 -11.19 -22.60
C SER A 559 -8.76 -11.43 -22.69
N ILE A 560 -9.17 -12.67 -22.99
CA ILE A 560 -10.57 -13.05 -23.18
C ILE A 560 -10.94 -14.30 -22.39
N GLY A 561 -12.11 -14.29 -21.77
CA GLY A 561 -12.84 -15.49 -21.37
C GLY A 561 -14.10 -15.70 -22.21
N GLY A 562 -14.41 -16.95 -22.56
CA GLY A 562 -15.68 -17.35 -23.18
C GLY A 562 -15.56 -18.62 -24.04
N PRO A 563 -16.55 -19.54 -24.01
CA PRO A 563 -16.58 -20.70 -24.91
C PRO A 563 -17.04 -20.29 -26.32
N ILE A 564 -16.53 -20.95 -27.37
CA ILE A 564 -16.96 -20.74 -28.76
C ILE A 564 -17.56 -22.04 -29.29
N SER A 565 -18.77 -22.00 -29.82
CA SER A 565 -19.60 -23.20 -30.02
C SER A 565 -19.36 -23.91 -31.36
N SER A 566 -18.89 -23.20 -32.39
CA SER A 566 -18.70 -23.76 -33.73
C SER A 566 -17.38 -23.32 -34.40
N PRO A 567 -16.80 -24.14 -35.32
CA PRO A 567 -15.69 -23.71 -36.17
C PRO A 567 -16.01 -22.46 -37.02
N GLU A 568 -17.26 -22.34 -37.47
CA GLU A 568 -17.77 -21.22 -38.27
C GLU A 568 -17.79 -19.91 -37.47
N GLU A 569 -18.17 -19.97 -36.18
CA GLU A 569 -17.98 -18.85 -35.24
C GLU A 569 -16.49 -18.50 -35.12
N LYS A 570 -15.59 -19.46 -34.89
CA LYS A 570 -14.14 -19.21 -34.75
C LYS A 570 -13.55 -18.48 -35.96
N VAL A 571 -13.95 -18.85 -37.18
CA VAL A 571 -13.53 -18.16 -38.42
C VAL A 571 -14.13 -16.75 -38.52
N SER A 572 -15.40 -16.58 -38.17
CA SER A 572 -16.08 -15.26 -38.20
C SER A 572 -15.47 -14.29 -37.17
N ILE A 573 -15.24 -14.76 -35.94
CA ILE A 573 -14.57 -14.07 -34.84
C ILE A 573 -13.15 -13.66 -35.25
N ALA A 574 -12.36 -14.60 -35.77
CA ALA A 574 -10.99 -14.31 -36.20
C ALA A 574 -10.93 -13.28 -37.34
N THR A 575 -11.85 -13.37 -38.31
CA THR A 575 -11.95 -12.39 -39.40
C THR A 575 -12.27 -11.00 -38.84
N TYR A 576 -13.31 -10.88 -38.03
CA TYR A 576 -13.74 -9.63 -37.40
C TYR A 576 -12.66 -9.00 -36.52
N LEU A 577 -12.03 -9.79 -35.63
CA LEU A 577 -10.93 -9.32 -34.78
C LEU A 577 -9.67 -8.94 -35.58
N SER A 578 -9.38 -9.61 -36.70
CA SER A 578 -8.24 -9.23 -37.56
C SER A 578 -8.43 -7.88 -38.27
N LEU A 579 -9.69 -7.50 -38.54
CA LEU A 579 -10.06 -6.20 -39.13
C LEU A 579 -10.07 -5.07 -38.08
N LEU A 580 -10.57 -5.34 -36.87
CA LEU A 580 -10.54 -4.37 -35.77
C LEU A 580 -9.13 -4.15 -35.19
N PHE A 581 -8.33 -5.22 -35.12
CA PHE A 581 -7.06 -5.24 -34.38
C PHE A 581 -5.89 -5.71 -35.27
N PRO A 582 -5.51 -4.94 -36.31
CA PRO A 582 -4.41 -5.31 -37.22
C PRO A 582 -3.04 -5.37 -36.53
N ARG A 583 -2.91 -4.86 -35.31
CA ARG A 583 -1.68 -4.87 -34.49
C ARG A 583 -1.64 -5.96 -33.41
N LEU A 584 -2.70 -6.77 -33.26
CA LEU A 584 -2.83 -7.72 -32.16
C LEU A 584 -1.65 -8.70 -32.10
N LYS A 585 -0.91 -8.70 -30.98
CA LYS A 585 0.30 -9.52 -30.77
C LYS A 585 0.02 -10.79 -29.97
N ALA A 586 -0.89 -10.77 -29.00
CA ALA A 586 -1.24 -11.93 -28.19
C ALA A 586 -2.73 -11.94 -27.80
N ILE A 587 -3.28 -13.15 -27.66
CA ILE A 587 -4.53 -13.39 -26.92
C ILE A 587 -4.17 -14.17 -25.65
N GLU A 588 -4.71 -13.75 -24.51
CA GLU A 588 -4.53 -14.37 -23.19
C GLU A 588 -5.88 -14.98 -22.74
N THR A 589 -5.87 -16.08 -21.99
CA THR A 589 -7.09 -16.84 -21.61
C THR A 589 -7.06 -17.25 -20.14
N PRO A 590 -7.45 -16.36 -19.19
CA PRO A 590 -7.30 -16.65 -17.75
C PRO A 590 -8.21 -17.78 -17.22
N ASN A 591 -9.19 -18.24 -18.01
CA ASN A 591 -10.21 -19.20 -17.61
C ASN A 591 -10.01 -20.62 -18.20
N GLY A 592 -8.84 -20.94 -18.79
CA GLY A 592 -8.58 -22.30 -19.31
C GLY A 592 -9.31 -22.64 -20.61
N HIS A 593 -9.66 -21.63 -21.43
CA HIS A 593 -10.29 -21.79 -22.75
C HIS A 593 -9.27 -21.68 -23.90
N ASP A 594 -8.02 -22.05 -23.59
CA ASP A 594 -6.81 -21.77 -24.37
C ASP A 594 -6.82 -22.40 -25.77
N GLU A 595 -7.44 -23.58 -25.93
CA GLU A 595 -7.53 -24.27 -27.22
C GLU A 595 -8.41 -23.51 -28.24
N ASP A 596 -9.58 -23.03 -27.80
CA ASP A 596 -10.54 -22.31 -28.65
C ASP A 596 -9.94 -20.98 -29.13
N TRP A 597 -9.40 -20.21 -28.20
CA TRP A 597 -8.84 -18.89 -28.48
C TRP A 597 -7.45 -18.95 -29.12
N GLY A 598 -6.65 -19.98 -28.84
CA GLY A 598 -5.40 -20.27 -29.55
C GLY A 598 -5.62 -20.56 -31.03
N PHE A 599 -6.71 -21.27 -31.38
CA PHE A 599 -7.12 -21.45 -32.77
C PHE A 599 -7.59 -20.14 -33.42
N VAL A 600 -8.43 -19.34 -32.73
CA VAL A 600 -8.84 -18.00 -33.20
C VAL A 600 -7.64 -17.08 -33.42
N TYR A 601 -6.67 -17.06 -32.49
CA TYR A 601 -5.44 -16.30 -32.63
C TYR A 601 -4.61 -16.74 -33.85
N SER A 602 -4.52 -18.06 -34.09
CA SER A 602 -3.83 -18.63 -35.26
C SER A 602 -4.49 -18.21 -36.57
N LEU A 603 -5.83 -18.19 -36.63
CA LEU A 603 -6.59 -17.64 -37.76
C LEU A 603 -6.32 -16.14 -37.95
N ILE A 604 -6.37 -15.33 -36.88
CA ILE A 604 -6.06 -13.89 -36.93
C ILE A 604 -4.66 -13.65 -37.52
N LYS A 605 -3.67 -14.47 -37.13
CA LYS A 605 -2.30 -14.36 -37.66
C LYS A 605 -2.23 -14.64 -39.16
N MET A 606 -2.94 -15.65 -39.66
CA MET A 606 -3.03 -15.90 -41.10
C MET A 606 -3.70 -14.73 -41.84
N CYS A 607 -4.80 -14.19 -41.33
CA CYS A 607 -5.46 -13.01 -41.90
C CYS A 607 -4.54 -11.77 -41.95
N GLN A 608 -3.82 -11.48 -40.85
CA GLN A 608 -2.84 -10.40 -40.79
C GLN A 608 -1.70 -10.60 -41.80
N THR A 609 -1.16 -11.82 -41.94
CA THR A 609 -0.09 -12.13 -42.91
C THR A 609 -0.54 -11.93 -44.36
N VAL A 610 -1.76 -12.37 -44.72
CA VAL A 610 -2.30 -12.19 -46.08
C VAL A 610 -2.50 -10.71 -46.40
N SER A 611 -3.08 -9.93 -45.47
CA SER A 611 -3.27 -8.48 -45.65
C SER A 611 -1.96 -7.72 -45.83
N LEU A 612 -0.91 -8.09 -45.09
CA LEU A 612 0.43 -7.51 -45.25
C LEU A 612 1.05 -7.83 -46.63
N GLY A 613 0.88 -9.07 -47.12
CA GLY A 613 1.36 -9.48 -48.45
C GLY A 613 0.66 -8.73 -49.59
N ILE A 614 -0.65 -8.55 -49.51
CA ILE A 614 -1.44 -7.78 -50.49
C ILE A 614 -0.98 -6.31 -50.50
N GLY A 615 -0.73 -5.72 -49.33
CA GLY A 615 -0.24 -4.34 -49.21
C GLY A 615 1.11 -4.09 -49.89
N GLN A 616 1.99 -5.10 -49.94
CA GLN A 616 3.29 -5.01 -50.63
C GLN A 616 3.17 -5.15 -52.15
N LEU A 617 2.25 -6.00 -52.63
CA LEU A 617 1.98 -6.16 -54.07
C LEU A 617 1.19 -4.98 -54.68
N GLY A 618 0.50 -4.21 -53.84
CA GLY A 618 -0.35 -3.09 -54.26
C GLY A 618 0.38 -1.76 -54.53
N GLN A 619 1.68 -1.64 -54.20
CA GLN A 619 2.44 -0.44 -54.56
C GLN A 619 3.00 -0.57 -55.99
N PRO A 620 2.59 0.28 -56.95
CA PRO A 620 3.20 0.29 -58.27
C PRO A 620 4.66 0.73 -58.15
N ASN A 621 5.56 0.01 -58.82
CA ASN A 621 6.95 0.46 -58.98
C ASN A 621 6.96 1.74 -59.82
N VAL A 622 7.03 2.90 -59.15
CA VAL A 622 7.25 4.20 -59.79
C VAL A 622 8.75 4.33 -60.05
N SER A 623 9.18 3.77 -61.18
CA SER A 623 10.54 3.83 -61.75
C SER A 623 10.64 4.84 -62.88
#